data_AF-A0AAW9IJY4-F1
#
_entry.id   AF-A0AAW9IJY4-F1
#
_cell.length_a   1.000
_cell.length_b   1.000
_cell.length_c   1.000
_cell.angle_alpha   90.00
_cell.angle_beta   90.00
_cell.angle_gamma   90.00
#
_symmetry.space_group_name_H-M   'P 1'
#
loop_
_entity.id
_entity.type
_entity.pdbx_description
1 polymer ?
#
loop_
_entity_poly.entity_id
_entity_poly.type
_entity_poly.pdbx_seq_one_letter_code
_entity_poly.pdbx_strand_id
1 'polypeptide(L)'
;MIINYVSIFLYSLILKVPMGMTDSLTQISSYPFILLCVVSYLIQGGAEELIYRGILFKWLSKKYNLLMIGIISSLVFGIMHLPAGIMIVIYATFFGILLFLIAVDSN
;
A
#
# COMPACT_ATOMS: atom_id res chain seq x y z
N MET A 1 2.38 5.25 1.00
CA MET A 1 2.89 6.60 0.63
C MET A 1 4.41 6.62 0.38
N ILE A 2 5.25 6.14 1.30
CA ILE A 2 6.73 6.07 1.12
C ILE A 2 7.12 5.22 -0.10
N ILE A 3 6.42 4.10 -0.35
CA ILE A 3 6.68 3.20 -1.49
C ILE A 3 6.43 3.90 -2.83
N ASN A 4 5.46 4.81 -2.93
CA ASN A 4 5.23 5.61 -4.14
C ASN A 4 6.37 6.59 -4.41
N TYR A 5 6.91 7.24 -3.36
CA TYR A 5 8.09 8.09 -3.52
C TYR A 5 9.34 7.29 -3.87
N VAL A 6 9.52 6.10 -3.30
CA VAL A 6 10.66 5.21 -3.60
C VAL A 6 10.55 4.65 -5.02
N SER A 7 9.37 4.26 -5.49
CA SER A 7 9.16 3.78 -6.86
C SER A 7 9.30 4.89 -7.90
N ILE A 8 8.80 6.09 -7.63
CA ILE A 8 9.05 7.29 -8.46
C ILE A 8 10.55 7.65 -8.49
N PHE A 9 11.24 7.55 -7.35
CA PHE A 9 12.69 7.78 -7.23
C PHE A 9 13.53 6.71 -7.96
N LEU A 10 13.16 5.44 -7.85
CA LEU A 10 13.80 4.35 -8.59
C LEU A 10 13.57 4.51 -10.10
N TYR A 11 12.38 4.96 -10.51
CA TYR A 11 12.08 5.24 -11.91
C TYR A 11 12.89 6.41 -12.46
N SER A 12 13.07 7.49 -11.69
CA SER A 12 13.92 8.62 -12.10
C SER A 12 15.39 8.21 -12.22
N LEU A 13 15.88 7.30 -11.38
CA LEU A 13 17.21 6.70 -11.49
C LEU A 13 17.34 5.79 -12.73
N ILE A 14 16.38 4.90 -12.97
CA ILE A 14 16.42 3.93 -14.10
C ILE A 14 16.35 4.65 -15.45
N LEU A 15 15.54 5.70 -15.56
CA LEU A 15 15.37 6.46 -16.80
C LEU A 15 16.29 7.68 -16.92
N LYS A 16 17.20 7.88 -15.96
CA LYS A 16 18.06 9.08 -15.87
C LYS A 16 17.27 10.39 -15.99
N VAL A 17 16.04 10.42 -15.46
CA VAL A 17 15.21 11.63 -15.49
C VAL A 17 15.74 12.57 -14.41
N PRO A 18 16.24 13.78 -14.76
CA PRO A 18 16.70 14.74 -13.77
C PRO A 18 15.57 15.11 -12.82
N MET A 19 15.84 15.09 -11.51
CA MET A 19 14.86 15.56 -10.52
C MET A 19 14.56 17.04 -10.76
N GLY A 20 13.30 17.38 -10.98
CA GLY A 20 12.83 18.77 -11.08
C GLY A 20 12.34 19.21 -12.46
N MET A 21 12.24 18.34 -13.47
CA MET A 21 11.64 18.68 -14.75
C MET A 21 10.21 18.11 -14.85
N THR A 22 9.20 18.98 -14.71
CA THR A 22 7.80 18.67 -15.06
C THR A 22 7.60 18.49 -16.56
N ASP A 23 8.51 19.05 -17.37
CA ASP A 23 8.36 19.11 -18.83
C ASP A 23 8.73 17.79 -19.54
N SER A 24 9.57 16.95 -18.93
CA SER A 24 9.97 15.64 -19.46
C SER A 24 8.93 14.53 -19.25
N LEU A 25 7.90 14.76 -18.42
CA LEU A 25 6.78 13.83 -18.25
C LEU A 25 5.84 13.81 -19.46
N THR A 26 5.82 14.89 -20.26
CA THR A 26 4.99 14.99 -21.47
C THR A 26 5.48 14.11 -22.62
N GLN A 27 6.71 13.59 -22.55
CA GLN A 27 7.33 12.76 -23.58
C GLN A 27 7.42 11.28 -23.22
N ILE A 28 6.97 10.89 -22.02
CA ILE A 28 6.85 9.47 -21.67
C ILE A 28 5.63 8.94 -22.42
N SER A 29 5.84 7.99 -23.33
CA SER A 29 4.73 7.31 -23.99
C SER A 29 3.82 6.68 -22.93
N SER A 30 2.51 6.72 -23.16
CA SER A 30 1.51 6.34 -22.14
C SER A 30 1.70 4.90 -21.65
N TYR A 31 2.21 4.02 -22.51
CA TYR A 31 2.38 2.59 -22.24
C TYR A 31 3.40 2.25 -21.13
N PRO A 32 4.68 2.67 -21.19
CA PRO A 32 5.65 2.39 -20.11
C PRO A 32 5.25 3.01 -18.78
N PHE A 33 4.61 4.18 -18.79
CA PHE A 33 4.10 4.80 -17.56
C PHE A 33 2.97 3.98 -16.92
N ILE A 34 1.98 3.55 -17.71
CA ILE A 34 0.90 2.68 -17.22
C ILE A 34 1.48 1.37 -16.66
N LEU A 35 2.42 0.74 -17.37
CA LEU A 35 3.07 -0.48 -16.91
C LEU A 35 3.77 -0.28 -15.56
N LEU A 36 4.50 0.84 -15.39
CA LEU A 36 5.13 1.18 -14.12
C LEU A 36 4.10 1.34 -12.99
N CYS A 37 2.99 2.04 -13.24
CA CYS A 37 1.94 2.23 -12.25
C CYS A 37 1.36 0.87 -11.81
N VAL A 38 1.08 -0.02 -12.77
CA VAL A 38 0.57 -1.37 -12.48
C VAL A 38 1.57 -2.16 -11.64
N VAL A 39 2.84 -2.20 -12.04
CA VAL A 39 3.88 -2.95 -11.31
C VAL A 39 4.06 -2.39 -9.90
N SER A 40 4.13 -1.07 -9.76
CA SER A 40 4.25 -0.40 -8.46
C SER A 40 3.05 -0.73 -7.56
N TYR A 41 1.83 -0.74 -8.11
CA TYR A 41 0.63 -1.08 -7.36
C TYR A 41 0.60 -2.54 -6.90
N LEU A 42 1.03 -3.47 -7.76
CA LEU A 42 1.14 -4.89 -7.41
C LEU A 42 2.18 -5.12 -6.31
N ILE A 43 3.35 -4.48 -6.41
CA ILE A 43 4.40 -4.59 -5.40
C ILE A 43 3.94 -3.96 -4.08
N GLN A 44 3.33 -2.77 -4.13
CA GLN A 44 2.85 -2.09 -2.93
C GLN A 44 1.74 -2.91 -2.24
N GLY A 45 0.72 -3.33 -3.00
CA GLY A 45 -0.38 -4.12 -2.46
C GLY A 45 0.10 -5.46 -1.88
N GLY A 46 0.97 -6.17 -2.60
CA GLY A 46 1.57 -7.42 -2.10
C GLY A 46 2.41 -7.22 -0.83
N ALA A 47 3.20 -6.16 -0.76
CA ALA A 47 3.98 -5.83 0.42
C ALA A 47 3.10 -5.46 1.63
N GLU A 48 2.04 -4.69 1.41
CA GLU A 48 1.07 -4.37 2.45
C GLU A 48 0.40 -5.65 2.98
N GLU A 49 -0.12 -6.53 2.11
CA GLU A 49 -0.71 -7.80 2.55
C GLU A 49 0.26 -8.69 3.32
N LEU A 50 1.52 -8.79 2.89
CA LEU A 50 2.54 -9.56 3.59
C LEU A 50 2.77 -9.02 5.03
N ILE A 51 2.79 -7.70 5.20
CA ILE A 51 2.98 -7.08 6.51
C ILE A 51 1.75 -7.30 7.39
N TYR A 52 0.55 -6.96 6.90
CA TYR A 52 -0.65 -6.93 7.74
C TYR A 52 -1.25 -8.33 7.97
N ARG A 53 -1.35 -9.16 6.92
CA ARG A 53 -2.00 -10.49 6.98
C ARG A 53 -0.98 -11.60 7.18
N GLY A 54 0.25 -11.40 6.70
CA GLY A 54 1.34 -12.33 6.96
C GLY A 54 1.91 -12.18 8.38
N ILE A 55 2.47 -11.01 8.71
CA ILE A 55 3.24 -10.83 9.94
C ILE A 55 2.36 -10.38 11.12
N LEU A 56 1.65 -9.25 10.96
CA LEU A 56 0.89 -8.63 12.05
C LEU A 56 -0.25 -9.53 12.52
N PHE A 57 -1.05 -10.07 11.60
CA PHE A 57 -2.14 -11.00 11.93
C PHE A 57 -1.62 -12.23 12.69
N LYS A 58 -0.55 -12.90 12.23
CA LYS A 58 0.02 -14.06 12.92
C LYS A 58 0.53 -13.71 14.33
N TRP A 59 1.10 -12.52 14.50
CA TRP A 59 1.56 -12.06 15.80
C TRP A 59 0.39 -11.77 16.76
N LEU A 60 -0.66 -11.09 16.28
CA LEU A 60 -1.86 -10.79 17.06
C LEU A 60 -2.67 -12.05 17.40
N SER A 61 -2.70 -13.04 16.49
CA SER A 61 -3.40 -14.32 16.68
C SER A 61 -2.89 -15.13 17.87
N LYS A 62 -1.66 -14.88 18.32
CA LYS A 62 -1.10 -15.52 19.52
C LYS A 62 -1.62 -14.93 20.83
N LYS A 63 -2.28 -13.76 20.79
CA LYS A 63 -2.59 -12.93 21.96
C LYS A 63 -4.05 -12.53 22.07
N TYR A 64 -4.77 -12.46 20.96
CA TYR A 64 -6.10 -11.86 20.89
C TYR A 64 -7.08 -12.78 20.15
N ASN A 65 -8.37 -12.57 20.39
CA ASN A 65 -9.43 -13.23 19.64
C ASN A 65 -9.60 -12.59 18.25
N LEU A 66 -10.31 -13.29 17.37
CA LEU A 66 -10.49 -12.90 15.97
C LEU A 66 -11.02 -11.48 15.79
N LEU A 67 -12.02 -11.08 16.60
CA LEU A 67 -12.59 -9.74 16.56
C LEU A 67 -11.55 -8.65 16.84
N MET A 68 -10.75 -8.81 17.91
CA MET A 68 -9.71 -7.85 18.25
C MET A 68 -8.58 -7.80 17.23
N ILE A 69 -8.22 -8.94 16.63
CA ILE A 69 -7.24 -8.96 15.54
C ILE A 69 -7.75 -8.11 14.36
N GLY A 70 -9.03 -8.28 13.98
CA GLY A 70 -9.64 -7.52 12.89
C GLY A 70 -9.64 -6.02 13.15
N ILE A 71 -10.05 -5.60 14.35
CA ILE A 71 -10.07 -4.19 14.74
C ILE A 71 -8.65 -3.60 14.74
N ILE A 72 -7.70 -4.25 15.43
CA ILE A 72 -6.34 -3.74 15.58
C ILE A 72 -5.63 -3.68 14.23
N SER A 73 -5.64 -4.76 13.45
CA SER A 73 -4.96 -4.81 12.15
C SER A 73 -5.52 -3.77 11.17
N SER A 74 -6.84 -3.56 11.15
CA SER A 74 -7.49 -2.59 10.26
C SER A 74 -7.21 -1.14 10.68
N LEU A 75 -7.20 -0.84 11.98
CA LEU A 75 -6.83 0.48 12.48
C LEU A 75 -5.37 0.81 12.19
N VAL A 76 -4.45 -0.13 12.41
CA VAL A 76 -3.03 0.07 12.09
C VAL A 76 -2.86 0.30 10.58
N PHE A 77 -3.56 -0.46 9.74
CA PHE A 77 -3.58 -0.25 8.28
C PHE A 77 -4.06 1.16 7.92
N GLY A 78 -5.17 1.62 8.50
CA GLY A 78 -5.70 2.96 8.28
C GLY A 78 -4.75 4.06 8.73
N ILE A 79 -4.20 3.97 9.95
CA ILE A 79 -3.31 4.99 10.53
C ILE A 79 -2.05 5.20 9.69
N MET A 80 -1.53 4.14 9.05
CA MET A 80 -0.38 4.25 8.15
C MET A 80 -0.64 5.10 6.90
N HIS A 81 -1.91 5.42 6.64
CA HIS A 81 -2.35 6.33 5.58
C HIS A 81 -2.62 7.76 6.07
N LEU A 82 -2.37 8.07 7.35
CA LEU A 82 -2.55 9.41 7.91
C LEU A 82 -1.88 10.55 7.12
N PRO A 83 -0.67 10.37 6.55
CA PRO A 83 -0.05 11.41 5.72
C PRO A 83 -0.85 11.78 4.46
N ALA A 84 -1.76 10.91 4.02
CA ALA A 84 -2.64 11.15 2.89
C ALA A 84 -3.97 11.85 3.31
N GLY A 85 -4.17 12.09 4.61
CA GLY A 85 -5.32 12.82 5.15
C GLY A 85 -6.32 11.92 5.88
N ILE A 86 -7.09 12.53 6.77
CA ILE A 86 -7.99 11.82 7.69
C ILE A 86 -9.10 11.04 6.96
N MET A 87 -9.63 11.56 5.85
CA MET A 87 -10.63 10.84 5.06
C MET A 87 -10.05 9.55 4.47
N ILE A 88 -8.79 9.57 4.04
CA ILE A 88 -8.11 8.38 3.54
C ILE A 88 -7.87 7.37 4.65
N VAL A 89 -7.56 7.81 5.88
CA VAL A 89 -7.47 6.91 7.05
C VAL A 89 -8.78 6.18 7.29
N ILE A 90 -9.91 6.89 7.22
CA ILE A 90 -11.24 6.28 7.42
C ILE A 90 -11.50 5.23 6.34
N TYR A 91 -11.33 5.59 5.06
CA TYR A 91 -11.53 4.65 3.95
C TYR A 91 -10.56 3.46 4.01
N ALA A 92 -9.29 3.70 4.32
CA ALA A 92 -8.28 2.66 4.46
C ALA A 92 -8.61 1.74 5.65
N THR A 93 -9.15 2.25 6.75
CA THR A 93 -9.59 1.42 7.89
C THR A 93 -10.70 0.48 7.47
N PHE A 94 -11.75 0.97 6.80
CA PHE A 94 -12.83 0.12 6.30
C PHE A 94 -12.36 -0.90 5.25
N PHE A 95 -11.45 -0.49 4.37
CA PHE A 95 -10.83 -1.40 3.42
C PHE A 95 -9.98 -2.46 4.13
N GLY A 96 -9.27 -2.08 5.19
CA GLY A 96 -8.53 -2.98 6.08
C GLY A 96 -9.42 -4.05 6.70
N ILE A 97 -10.63 -3.68 7.14
CA ILE A 97 -11.64 -4.60 7.66
C ILE A 97 -12.08 -5.58 6.57
N LEU A 98 -12.42 -5.08 5.37
CA LEU A 98 -12.83 -5.93 4.24
C LEU A 98 -11.75 -6.97 3.92
N LEU A 99 -10.51 -6.53 3.78
CA LEU A 99 -9.38 -7.40 3.49
C LEU A 99 -9.09 -8.40 4.62
N PHE A 100 -9.28 -8.00 5.88
CA PHE A 100 -9.21 -8.94 7.01
C PHE A 100 -10.28 -10.03 6.91
N LEU A 101 -11.53 -9.66 6.59
CA LEU A 101 -12.62 -10.62 6.44
C LEU A 101 -12.32 -11.62 5.30
N ILE A 102 -11.84 -11.12 4.16
CA ILE A 102 -11.41 -11.98 3.04
C ILE A 102 -10.29 -12.93 3.47
N ALA A 103 -9.28 -12.42 4.19
CA ALA A 103 -8.16 -13.23 4.64
C ALA A 103 -8.57 -14.34 5.62
N VAL A 104 -9.58 -14.09 6.46
CA VAL A 104 -10.10 -15.10 7.40
C VAL A 104 -10.98 -16.13 6.70
N ASP A 105 -11.79 -15.72 5.73
CA ASP A 105 -12.65 -16.62 4.94
C ASP A 105 -11.83 -17.57 4.04
N SER A 106 -10.63 -17.14 3.65
CA SER A 106 -9.73 -17.90 2.77
C SER A 106 -8.89 -18.98 3.50
N ASN A 107 -9.01 -19.11 4.83
CA ASN A 107 -8.27 -20.07 5.66
C ASN A 107 -9.18 -21.17 6.21
#